data_AF-A0A521ICC7-F1
#
_entry.id   AF-A0A521ICC7-F1
#
_cell.length_a   1.000
_cell.length_b   1.000
_cell.length_c   1.000
_cell.angle_alpha   90.00
_cell.angle_beta   90.00
_cell.angle_gamma   90.00
#
_symmetry.space_group_name_H-M   'P 1'
#
loop_
_entity.id
_entity.type
_entity.pdbx_description
1 polymer ?
#
loop_
_entity_poly.entity_id
_entity_poly.type
_entity_poly.pdbx_seq_one_letter_code
_entity_poly.pdbx_strand_id
1 'polypeptide(L)'
;MSNSNRVLLDKNVARNFLSALAKRVLAIPLAKGERTAFELLNGETLKGKRIFIVAATDNVIKPFEKKYPDVRDFRDRVEIIVPTHYWRRWSRRLQRVGFTREDARILGITTFGTDAEGSFLGVQEFLTFDKPLATLFEIANEQIQKKLDAMKRDLEPPYDEAELPDVKLLGDEQE
;
A
#
# COMPACT_ATOMS: atom_id res chain seq x y z
N MET A 1 -22.03 -0.07 -4.03
CA MET A 1 -20.60 0.16 -4.30
C MET A 1 -19.96 -1.21 -4.50
N SER A 2 -19.17 -1.40 -5.57
CA SER A 2 -18.52 -2.69 -5.82
C SER A 2 -17.59 -3.03 -4.66
N ASN A 3 -17.84 -4.14 -3.98
CA ASN A 3 -17.15 -4.59 -2.78
C ASN A 3 -15.81 -5.28 -3.11
N SER A 4 -15.14 -4.85 -4.18
CA SER A 4 -13.80 -5.34 -4.52
C SER A 4 -12.82 -4.87 -3.46
N ASN A 5 -12.19 -5.82 -2.79
CA ASN A 5 -11.18 -5.57 -1.78
C ASN A 5 -10.02 -4.75 -2.39
N ARG A 6 -9.66 -3.61 -1.76
CA ARG A 6 -8.67 -2.66 -2.26
C ARG A 6 -7.37 -2.82 -1.48
N VAL A 7 -6.26 -2.88 -2.20
CA VAL A 7 -4.95 -3.13 -1.62
C VAL A 7 -3.98 -2.05 -2.08
N LEU A 8 -3.26 -1.43 -1.15
CA LEU A 8 -2.12 -0.57 -1.47
C LEU A 8 -0.82 -1.35 -1.30
N LEU A 9 0.03 -1.31 -2.32
CA LEU A 9 1.37 -1.88 -2.26
C LEU A 9 2.37 -0.81 -1.85
N ASP A 10 3.17 -1.11 -0.83
CA ASP A 10 4.33 -0.27 -0.52
C ASP A 10 5.35 -0.27 -1.67
N LYS A 11 6.13 0.81 -1.76
CA LYS A 11 7.18 0.99 -2.76
C LYS A 11 8.20 -0.15 -2.74
N ASN A 12 8.50 -0.70 -1.56
CA ASN A 12 9.45 -1.80 -1.44
C ASN A 12 8.91 -3.11 -2.04
N VAL A 13 7.59 -3.31 -2.06
CA VAL A 13 6.97 -4.45 -2.75
C VAL A 13 7.24 -4.37 -4.25
N ALA A 14 6.96 -3.21 -4.85
CA ALA A 14 7.22 -2.98 -6.28
C ALA A 14 8.72 -3.12 -6.62
N ARG A 15 9.61 -2.61 -5.77
CA ARG A 15 11.07 -2.75 -5.97
C ARG A 15 11.53 -4.21 -5.94
N ASN A 16 11.06 -4.99 -4.97
CA ASN A 16 11.39 -6.41 -4.86
C ASN A 16 10.89 -7.19 -6.09
N PHE A 17 9.70 -6.86 -6.60
CA PHE A 17 9.18 -7.42 -7.84
C PHE A 17 10.06 -7.11 -9.05
N LEU A 18 10.41 -5.83 -9.26
CA LEU A 18 11.29 -5.43 -10.36
C LEU A 18 12.67 -6.10 -10.27
N SER A 19 13.22 -6.22 -9.07
CA SER A 19 14.47 -6.94 -8.83
C SER A 19 14.34 -8.42 -9.17
N ALA A 20 13.23 -9.06 -8.78
CA ALA A 20 12.95 -10.45 -9.13
C ALA A 20 12.92 -10.67 -10.63
N LEU A 21 12.23 -9.81 -11.38
CA LEU A 21 12.17 -9.89 -12.85
C LEU A 21 13.57 -9.79 -13.47
N ALA A 22 14.37 -8.82 -13.06
CA ALA A 22 15.72 -8.63 -13.58
C ALA A 22 16.63 -9.84 -13.28
N LYS A 23 16.56 -10.40 -12.06
CA LYS A 23 17.35 -11.56 -11.66
C LYS A 23 16.94 -12.85 -12.38
N ARG A 24 15.65 -13.05 -12.63
CA ARG A 24 15.16 -14.22 -13.38
C ARG A 24 15.70 -14.25 -14.81
N VAL A 25 15.75 -13.10 -15.49
CA VAL A 25 16.35 -12.99 -16.84
C VAL A 25 17.83 -13.37 -16.82
N LEU A 26 18.54 -13.10 -15.72
CA LEU A 26 19.96 -13.38 -15.54
C LEU A 26 20.24 -14.73 -14.86
N ALA A 27 19.22 -15.56 -14.61
CA ALA A 27 19.32 -16.81 -13.84
C ALA A 27 19.98 -16.65 -12.45
N ILE A 28 19.84 -15.48 -11.82
CA ILE A 28 20.34 -15.19 -10.47
C ILE A 28 19.29 -15.64 -9.44
N PRO A 29 19.69 -16.34 -8.35
CA PRO A 29 18.78 -16.70 -7.27
C PRO A 29 18.07 -15.50 -6.64
N LEU A 30 16.78 -15.67 -6.35
CA LEU A 30 15.94 -14.66 -5.70
C LEU A 30 16.11 -14.70 -4.18
N ALA A 31 16.25 -13.52 -3.57
CA ALA A 31 16.12 -13.35 -2.13
C ALA A 31 14.67 -13.58 -1.68
N LYS A 32 14.44 -13.82 -0.38
CA LYS A 32 13.11 -14.12 0.19
C LYS A 32 12.06 -13.07 -0.23
N GLY A 33 12.33 -11.78 0.00
CA GLY A 33 11.40 -10.71 -0.35
C GLY A 33 11.13 -10.56 -1.85
N GLU A 34 12.12 -10.85 -2.70
CA GLU A 34 11.97 -10.86 -4.17
C GLU A 34 11.05 -11.99 -4.62
N ARG A 35 11.24 -13.19 -4.04
CA ARG A 35 10.39 -14.35 -4.31
C ARG A 35 8.95 -14.10 -3.85
N THR A 36 8.76 -13.62 -2.62
CA THR A 36 7.43 -13.30 -2.08
C THR A 36 6.73 -12.22 -2.90
N ALA A 37 7.43 -11.16 -3.32
CA ALA A 37 6.84 -10.13 -4.17
C ALA A 37 6.46 -10.66 -5.57
N PHE A 38 7.30 -11.53 -6.13
CA PHE A 38 7.04 -12.19 -7.41
C PHE A 38 5.81 -13.10 -7.34
N GLU A 39 5.70 -13.93 -6.31
CA GLU A 39 4.56 -14.83 -6.08
C GLU A 39 3.29 -14.06 -5.76
N LEU A 40 3.37 -12.99 -4.97
CA LEU A 40 2.22 -12.13 -4.67
C LEU A 40 1.60 -11.51 -5.93
N LEU A 41 2.44 -11.00 -6.84
CA LEU A 41 1.99 -10.24 -8.01
C LEU A 41 1.67 -11.10 -9.24
N ASN A 42 2.25 -12.31 -9.32
CA ASN A 42 1.94 -13.28 -10.39
C ASN A 42 1.01 -14.42 -9.94
N GLY A 43 0.78 -14.56 -8.65
CA GLY A 43 -0.09 -15.59 -8.08
C GLY A 43 -1.55 -15.16 -7.98
N GLU A 44 -2.34 -15.99 -7.33
CA GLU A 44 -3.78 -15.82 -7.17
C GLU A 44 -4.14 -14.88 -5.99
N THR A 45 -3.19 -14.53 -5.13
CA THR A 45 -3.41 -13.77 -3.89
C THR A 45 -4.07 -12.40 -4.09
N LEU A 46 -3.78 -11.73 -5.21
CA LEU A 46 -4.37 -10.42 -5.55
C LEU A 46 -5.50 -10.52 -6.58
N LYS A 47 -5.91 -11.73 -6.97
CA LYS A 47 -6.96 -11.92 -7.98
C LYS A 47 -8.30 -11.39 -7.46
N GLY A 48 -8.98 -10.61 -8.29
CA GLY A 48 -10.25 -9.97 -7.95
C GLY A 48 -10.13 -8.77 -7.00
N LYS A 49 -8.91 -8.38 -6.59
CA LYS A 49 -8.65 -7.17 -5.81
C LYS A 49 -8.33 -6.00 -6.73
N ARG A 50 -8.69 -4.78 -6.32
CA ARG A 50 -8.18 -3.55 -6.93
C ARG A 50 -6.85 -3.21 -6.29
N ILE A 51 -5.80 -3.16 -7.10
CA ILE A 51 -4.43 -2.99 -6.61
C ILE A 51 -4.02 -1.54 -6.85
N PHE A 52 -3.51 -0.90 -5.80
CA PHE A 52 -3.09 0.49 -5.83
C PHE A 52 -1.60 0.61 -5.52
N ILE A 53 -1.01 1.66 -6.07
CA ILE A 53 0.32 2.17 -5.73
C ILE A 53 0.27 3.68 -5.53
N VAL A 54 1.21 4.25 -4.76
CA VAL A 54 1.39 5.70 -4.72
C VAL A 54 2.15 6.19 -5.96
N ALA A 55 1.93 7.44 -6.38
CA ALA A 55 2.61 8.03 -7.54
C ALA A 55 4.16 7.95 -7.48
N ALA A 56 4.73 8.00 -6.27
CA ALA A 56 6.18 7.84 -6.08
C ALA A 56 6.68 6.42 -6.45
N THR A 57 5.83 5.40 -6.30
CA THR A 57 6.09 4.02 -6.73
C THR A 57 5.97 3.90 -8.25
N ASP A 58 4.97 4.57 -8.85
CA ASP A 58 4.82 4.59 -10.31
C ASP A 58 6.06 5.14 -11.02
N ASN A 59 6.65 6.21 -10.48
CA ASN A 59 7.91 6.78 -10.99
C ASN A 59 9.09 5.80 -10.97
N VAL A 60 9.07 4.78 -10.10
CA VAL A 60 10.09 3.73 -10.07
C VAL A 60 9.82 2.65 -11.12
N ILE A 61 8.55 2.34 -11.38
CA ILE A 61 8.15 1.27 -12.30
C ILE A 61 8.25 1.73 -13.76
N LYS A 62 7.82 2.96 -14.04
CA LYS A 62 7.67 3.52 -15.38
C LYS A 62 8.87 3.35 -16.33
N PRO A 63 10.12 3.57 -15.87
CA PRO A 63 11.29 3.41 -16.75
C PRO A 63 11.50 1.98 -17.27
N PHE A 64 10.90 0.98 -16.63
CA PHE A 64 11.15 -0.43 -16.90
C PHE A 64 10.10 -1.11 -17.81
N GLU A 65 8.96 -0.47 -18.06
CA GLU A 65 7.87 -1.01 -18.90
C GLU A 65 8.29 -1.36 -20.32
N LYS A 66 9.21 -0.59 -20.90
CA LYS A 66 9.70 -0.85 -22.26
C LYS A 66 10.67 -2.03 -22.30
N LYS A 67 11.33 -2.32 -21.17
CA LYS A 67 12.39 -3.33 -21.08
C LYS A 67 11.86 -4.70 -20.68
N TYR A 68 10.81 -4.76 -19.87
CA TYR A 68 10.27 -6.00 -19.32
C TYR A 68 8.76 -6.07 -19.56
N PRO A 69 8.26 -7.00 -20.40
CA PRO A 69 6.83 -7.19 -20.64
C PRO A 69 6.01 -7.40 -19.35
N ASP A 70 6.54 -8.19 -18.42
CA ASP A 70 5.91 -8.45 -17.11
C ASP A 70 5.68 -7.17 -16.29
N VAL A 71 6.49 -6.12 -16.51
CA VAL A 71 6.31 -4.82 -15.84
C VAL A 71 5.13 -4.06 -16.43
N ARG A 72 4.92 -4.16 -17.75
CA ARG A 72 3.74 -3.60 -18.41
C ARG A 72 2.48 -4.31 -17.91
N ASP A 73 2.49 -5.65 -17.90
CA ASP A 73 1.37 -6.45 -17.40
C ASP A 73 1.03 -6.12 -15.95
N PHE A 74 2.05 -5.91 -15.10
CA PHE A 74 1.83 -5.43 -13.74
C PHE A 74 1.26 -4.02 -13.71
N ARG A 75 1.79 -3.08 -14.50
CA ARG A 75 1.29 -1.71 -14.57
C ARG A 75 -0.17 -1.64 -15.01
N ASP A 76 -0.58 -2.46 -15.96
CA ASP A 76 -1.96 -2.52 -16.47
C ASP A 76 -2.95 -3.04 -15.42
N ARG A 77 -2.46 -3.67 -14.34
CA ARG A 77 -3.27 -4.20 -13.23
C ARG A 77 -3.31 -3.28 -12.00
N VAL A 78 -2.50 -2.23 -11.96
CA VAL A 78 -2.42 -1.32 -10.80
C VAL A 78 -2.94 0.07 -11.12
N GLU A 79 -3.58 0.67 -10.13
CA GLU A 79 -4.09 2.03 -10.17
C GLU A 79 -3.25 2.94 -9.26
N ILE A 80 -3.22 4.24 -9.56
CA ILE A 80 -2.56 5.21 -8.68
C ILE A 80 -3.57 5.71 -7.65
N ILE A 81 -3.27 5.52 -6.36
CA ILE A 81 -4.08 6.10 -5.30
C ILE A 81 -3.81 7.61 -5.18
N VAL A 82 -4.87 8.38 -5.08
CA VAL A 82 -4.87 9.83 -4.98
C VAL A 82 -5.22 10.25 -3.55
N PRO A 83 -4.42 11.13 -2.91
CA PRO A 83 -4.78 11.66 -1.60
C PRO A 83 -6.02 12.58 -1.66
N THR A 84 -6.92 12.49 -0.67
CA THR A 84 -8.09 13.38 -0.55
C THR A 84 -7.81 14.67 0.26
N HIS A 85 -8.81 15.31 0.85
CA HIS A 85 -8.61 16.53 1.65
C HIS A 85 -7.97 16.24 3.02
N TYR A 86 -8.35 15.14 3.68
CA TYR A 86 -8.04 14.93 5.10
C TYR A 86 -6.77 14.12 5.39
N TRP A 87 -6.13 13.50 4.37
CA TRP A 87 -4.92 12.69 4.58
C TRP A 87 -3.81 13.48 5.30
N ARG A 88 -3.58 14.76 4.97
CA ARG A 88 -2.53 15.58 5.61
C ARG A 88 -2.79 15.79 7.10
N ARG A 89 -4.06 15.94 7.48
CA ARG A 89 -4.46 16.08 8.89
C ARG A 89 -4.22 14.77 9.61
N TRP A 90 -4.58 13.66 8.98
CA TRP A 90 -4.38 12.32 9.53
C TRP A 90 -2.89 11.96 9.68
N SER A 91 -2.07 12.15 8.65
CA SER A 91 -0.61 11.93 8.70
C SER A 91 0.05 12.71 9.83
N ARG A 92 -0.35 13.97 10.09
CA ARG A 92 0.19 14.74 11.21
C ARG A 92 -0.20 14.16 12.57
N ARG A 93 -1.38 13.54 12.70
CA ARG A 93 -1.79 12.84 13.94
C ARG A 93 -0.98 11.55 14.12
N LEU A 94 -0.72 10.80 13.05
CA LEU A 94 0.13 9.61 13.06
C LEU A 94 1.57 9.93 13.46
N GLN A 95 2.16 11.04 12.96
CA GLN A 95 3.50 11.45 13.37
C GLN A 95 3.63 11.69 14.89
N ARG A 96 2.55 12.18 15.53
CA ARG A 96 2.52 12.35 17.00
C ARG A 96 2.44 11.04 17.78
N VAL A 97 2.12 9.93 17.11
CA VAL A 97 2.14 8.58 17.69
C VAL A 97 3.54 7.98 17.61
N GLY A 98 4.39 8.43 16.67
CA GLY A 98 5.77 7.98 16.52
C GLY A 98 6.15 7.52 15.12
N PHE A 99 5.18 7.46 14.19
CA PHE A 99 5.48 7.14 12.79
C PHE A 99 6.41 8.18 12.17
N THR A 100 7.32 7.73 11.29
CA THR A 100 8.13 8.67 10.51
C THR A 100 7.24 9.50 9.59
N ARG A 101 7.80 10.59 9.06
CA ARG A 101 7.05 11.46 8.13
C ARG A 101 6.55 10.70 6.90
N GLU A 102 7.34 9.75 6.40
CA GLU A 102 7.00 8.97 5.20
C GLU A 102 5.95 7.91 5.51
N ASP A 103 6.12 7.14 6.58
CA ASP A 103 5.16 6.10 6.98
C ASP A 103 3.79 6.71 7.29
N ALA A 104 3.78 7.81 8.04
CA ALA A 104 2.56 8.54 8.35
C ALA A 104 1.89 9.11 7.10
N ARG A 105 2.67 9.48 6.07
CA ARG A 105 2.13 9.93 4.78
C ARG A 105 1.48 8.77 4.04
N ILE A 106 2.16 7.63 3.94
CA ILE A 106 1.62 6.45 3.26
C ILE A 106 0.36 5.98 3.97
N LEU A 107 0.39 5.73 5.29
CA LEU A 107 -0.79 5.38 6.08
C LEU A 107 -1.91 6.42 5.96
N GLY A 108 -1.55 7.71 5.90
CA GLY A 108 -2.48 8.80 5.63
C GLY A 108 -3.24 8.63 4.33
N ILE A 109 -2.52 8.30 3.26
CA ILE A 109 -3.07 8.00 1.93
C ILE A 109 -3.83 6.67 1.94
N THR A 110 -3.37 5.67 2.68
CA THR A 110 -4.06 4.39 2.80
C THR A 110 -5.45 4.55 3.44
N THR A 111 -5.58 5.41 4.47
CA THR A 111 -6.85 5.69 5.16
C THR A 111 -7.75 6.67 4.39
N PHE A 112 -7.18 7.74 3.83
CA PHE A 112 -7.93 8.84 3.20
C PHE A 112 -7.61 9.00 1.71
N GLY A 113 -7.26 7.92 1.02
CA GLY A 113 -7.00 7.91 -0.41
C GLY A 113 -8.23 7.51 -1.22
N THR A 114 -8.19 7.77 -2.51
CA THR A 114 -9.24 7.41 -3.47
C THR A 114 -8.61 7.17 -4.85
N ASP A 115 -9.40 6.76 -5.85
CA ASP A 115 -8.94 6.75 -7.24
C ASP A 115 -9.08 8.12 -7.90
N ALA A 116 -8.75 8.23 -9.18
CA ALA A 116 -8.87 9.47 -9.92
C ALA A 116 -10.32 10.01 -10.00
N GLU A 117 -11.31 9.13 -9.87
CA GLU A 117 -12.73 9.47 -9.97
C GLU A 117 -13.36 9.83 -8.62
N GLY A 118 -12.66 9.61 -7.51
CA GLY A 118 -13.22 9.81 -6.18
C GLY A 118 -14.23 8.72 -5.77
N SER A 119 -14.16 7.52 -6.37
CA SER A 119 -15.22 6.52 -6.28
C SER A 119 -15.26 5.73 -4.97
N PHE A 120 -14.19 5.82 -4.17
CA PHE A 120 -14.08 5.15 -2.87
C PHE A 120 -13.33 6.01 -1.84
N LEU A 121 -13.33 5.58 -0.58
CA LEU A 121 -12.49 6.15 0.46
C LEU A 121 -11.68 5.05 1.15
N GLY A 122 -10.37 5.24 1.20
CA GLY A 122 -9.42 4.33 1.84
C GLY A 122 -9.30 2.97 1.15
N VAL A 123 -8.21 2.27 1.47
CA VAL A 123 -8.02 0.87 1.08
C VAL A 123 -8.11 -0.03 2.30
N GLN A 124 -8.52 -1.28 2.07
CA GLN A 124 -8.67 -2.26 3.15
C GLN A 124 -7.33 -2.85 3.57
N GLU A 125 -6.40 -3.08 2.65
CA GLU A 125 -5.11 -3.73 2.96
C GLU A 125 -3.93 -2.86 2.54
N PHE A 126 -2.89 -2.82 3.37
CA PHE A 126 -1.60 -2.24 3.02
C PHE A 126 -0.51 -3.30 3.16
N LEU A 127 0.11 -3.67 2.03
CA LEU A 127 1.12 -4.71 1.98
C LEU A 127 2.51 -4.09 1.98
N THR A 128 3.36 -4.48 2.93
CA THR A 128 4.70 -3.92 3.08
C THR A 128 5.72 -4.99 3.49
N PHE A 129 7.00 -4.71 3.21
CA PHE A 129 8.14 -5.44 3.79
C PHE A 129 8.78 -4.68 4.96
N ASP A 130 8.26 -3.49 5.30
CA ASP A 130 8.78 -2.65 6.38
C ASP A 130 8.28 -3.16 7.74
N LYS A 131 9.11 -4.00 8.37
CA LYS A 131 8.83 -4.57 9.69
C LYS A 131 8.68 -3.50 10.78
N PRO A 132 9.58 -2.51 10.92
CA PRO A 132 9.38 -1.41 11.87
C PRO A 132 8.02 -0.71 11.75
N LEU A 133 7.57 -0.41 10.53
CA LEU A 133 6.26 0.20 10.29
C LEU A 133 5.13 -0.73 10.74
N ALA A 134 5.13 -1.98 10.28
CA ALA A 134 4.08 -2.95 10.59
C ALA A 134 3.99 -3.23 12.10
N THR A 135 5.12 -3.43 12.77
CA THR A 135 5.19 -3.64 14.22
C THR A 135 4.71 -2.41 14.99
N LEU A 136 5.11 -1.20 14.59
CA LEU A 136 4.61 0.02 15.24
C LEU A 136 3.10 0.18 15.05
N PHE A 137 2.60 -0.14 13.85
CA PHE A 137 1.16 -0.11 13.56
C PHE A 137 0.38 -1.06 14.45
N GLU A 138 0.84 -2.30 14.59
CA GLU A 138 0.24 -3.30 15.47
C GLU A 138 0.23 -2.84 16.94
N ILE A 139 1.39 -2.43 17.46
CA ILE A 139 1.52 -1.96 18.85
C ILE A 139 0.63 -0.75 19.13
N ALA A 140 0.55 0.19 18.19
CA ALA A 140 -0.20 1.43 18.36
C ALA A 140 -1.67 1.34 17.92
N ASN A 141 -2.16 0.18 17.46
CA ASN A 141 -3.44 0.05 16.73
C ASN A 141 -4.62 0.67 17.48
N GLU A 142 -4.79 0.36 18.76
CA GLU A 142 -5.87 0.94 19.57
C GLU A 142 -5.76 2.46 19.71
N GLN A 143 -4.53 2.97 19.86
CA GLN A 143 -4.28 4.40 20.02
C GLN A 143 -4.58 5.15 18.71
N ILE A 144 -4.17 4.61 17.57
CA ILE A 144 -4.46 5.21 16.27
C ILE A 144 -5.96 5.12 15.95
N GLN A 145 -6.64 4.01 16.26
CA GLN A 145 -8.08 3.87 16.05
C GLN A 145 -8.85 4.94 16.83
N LYS A 146 -8.56 5.12 18.14
CA LYS A 146 -9.18 6.18 18.96
C LYS A 146 -8.94 7.57 18.38
N LYS A 147 -7.74 7.85 17.84
CA LYS A 147 -7.42 9.14 17.20
C LYS A 147 -8.14 9.34 15.87
N LEU A 148 -8.38 8.26 15.11
CA LEU A 148 -9.15 8.29 13.87
C LEU A 148 -10.62 8.54 14.18
N ASP A 149 -11.22 7.79 15.12
CA ASP A 149 -12.62 7.96 15.52
C ASP A 149 -12.90 9.38 16.01
N ALA A 150 -12.01 9.93 16.85
CA ALA A 150 -12.09 11.31 17.28
C ALA A 150 -11.88 12.32 16.15
N MET A 151 -11.22 11.94 15.04
CA MET A 151 -11.15 12.79 13.85
C MET A 151 -12.45 12.78 13.07
N LYS A 152 -13.00 11.58 12.84
CA LYS A 152 -14.14 11.29 11.97
C LYS A 152 -15.41 11.99 12.40
N ARG A 153 -15.63 12.17 13.72
CA ARG A 153 -16.81 12.87 14.27
C ARG A 153 -17.00 14.29 13.75
N ASP A 154 -15.93 14.95 13.32
CA ASP A 154 -15.96 16.32 12.81
C ASP A 154 -15.81 16.39 11.27
N LEU A 155 -15.91 15.26 10.57
CA LEU A 155 -15.75 15.21 9.12
C LEU A 155 -17.11 15.08 8.43
N GLU A 156 -17.21 15.68 7.25
CA GLU A 156 -18.38 15.52 6.38
C GLU A 156 -18.31 14.18 5.64
N PRO A 157 -19.46 13.60 5.25
CA PRO A 157 -19.48 12.46 4.34
C PRO A 157 -18.71 12.72 3.03
N PRO A 158 -18.00 11.72 2.48
CA PRO A 158 -17.87 10.34 2.98
C PRO A 158 -16.73 10.14 3.99
N TYR A 159 -16.07 11.21 4.45
CA TYR A 159 -14.82 11.11 5.21
C TYR A 159 -14.99 10.61 6.64
N ASP A 160 -16.20 10.73 7.18
CA ASP A 160 -16.66 10.11 8.42
C ASP A 160 -16.80 8.58 8.33
N GLU A 161 -16.65 7.98 7.15
CA GLU A 161 -16.62 6.53 6.94
C GLU A 161 -15.20 5.97 6.84
N ALA A 162 -14.14 6.80 6.92
CA ALA A 162 -12.76 6.32 6.78
C ALA A 162 -12.38 5.21 7.79
N GLU A 163 -11.66 4.18 7.35
CA GLU A 163 -11.23 3.07 8.20
C GLU A 163 -9.70 2.93 8.18
N LEU A 164 -9.14 2.39 9.28
CA LEU A 164 -7.75 1.99 9.27
C LEU A 164 -7.57 0.77 8.36
N PRO A 165 -6.47 0.71 7.59
CA PRO A 165 -6.14 -0.47 6.82
C PRO A 165 -5.69 -1.62 7.71
N ASP A 166 -5.85 -2.83 7.20
CA ASP A 166 -5.11 -4.00 7.66
C ASP A 166 -3.68 -3.94 7.09
N VAL A 167 -2.69 -3.67 7.95
CA VAL A 167 -1.28 -3.58 7.56
C VAL A 167 -0.65 -4.96 7.67
N LYS A 168 -0.31 -5.56 6.52
CA LYS A 168 0.26 -6.90 6.43
C LYS A 168 1.75 -6.84 6.09
N LEU A 169 2.55 -7.42 6.99
CA LEU A 169 3.96 -7.68 6.72
C LEU A 169 4.09 -8.89 5.80
N LEU A 170 4.74 -8.70 4.66
CA LEU A 170 5.02 -9.76 3.70
C LEU A 170 6.29 -10.53 4.10
N GLY A 171 6.25 -11.86 3.95
CA GLY A 171 7.41 -12.72 4.14
C GLY A 171 7.70 -13.12 5.60
N ASP A 172 6.84 -12.75 6.55
CA ASP A 172 6.78 -13.36 7.88
C ASP A 172 5.86 -14.60 7.81
N GLU A 173 6.32 -15.63 7.13
CA GLU A 173 5.87 -16.99 7.46
C GLU A 173 6.72 -17.43 8.66
N GLN A 174 6.05 -17.67 9.79
CA GLN A 174 6.61 -18.45 10.88
C GLN A 174 6.91 -19.84 10.31
N GLU A 175 8.20 -20.15 10.14
CA GLU A 175 8.66 -21.54 10.15
C GLU A 175 8.45 -22.15 11.54
#